data_AF-A0A926B6B9-F1
#
_entry.id   AF-A0A926B6B9-F1
#
_cell.length_a   1.000
_cell.length_b   1.000
_cell.length_c   1.000
_cell.angle_alpha   90.00
_cell.angle_beta   90.00
_cell.angle_gamma   90.00
#
_symmetry.space_group_name_H-M   'P 1'
#
loop_
_entity.id
_entity.type
_entity.pdbx_description
1 polymer ?
#
loop_
_entity_poly.entity_id
_entity_poly.type
_entity_poly.pdbx_seq_one_letter_code
_entity_poly.pdbx_strand_id
1 'polypeptide(L)'
;MRRFKLFANPFAGPFAGVLGWLTLCLAVVTPFTAGIAHADGWQGMKGKIVISDAEFGTGYASDAQMVSAVRKQAKTVIKGDGGAWTMNLMVFLKEPAGTTSINIVYYDVSVKPRDQVNFSEVTVQASQRIVQVNGVAISKDLGFVKGHKYEVLATRLIGGKEKVYAKGVVTLK
;
A
#
# COMPACT_ATOMS: atom_id res chain seq x y z
N MET A 1 61.87 35.03 18.68
CA MET A 1 63.30 34.64 18.78
C MET A 1 63.46 33.19 18.37
N ARG A 2 64.51 32.89 17.56
CA ARG A 2 65.00 31.57 17.10
C ARG A 2 64.15 30.87 16.02
N ARG A 3 64.68 30.34 14.91
CA ARG A 3 65.97 30.44 14.22
C ARG A 3 65.72 29.83 12.83
N PHE A 4 66.00 30.59 11.77
CA PHE A 4 66.13 30.12 10.39
C PHE A 4 67.19 29.00 10.30
N LYS A 5 66.93 27.98 9.47
CA LYS A 5 68.00 27.20 8.81
C LYS A 5 67.59 26.88 7.38
N LEU A 6 68.23 27.61 6.47
CA LEU A 6 68.50 27.25 5.09
C LEU A 6 69.12 25.85 5.01
N PHE A 7 68.70 25.07 4.02
CA PHE A 7 69.61 24.21 3.26
C PHE A 7 69.25 24.35 1.79
N ALA A 8 70.14 25.04 1.06
CA ALA A 8 70.28 24.88 -0.36
C ALA A 8 71.13 23.63 -0.62
N ASN A 9 70.84 22.89 -1.69
CA ASN A 9 71.89 22.57 -2.64
C ASN A 9 71.35 22.15 -4.01
N PRO A 10 72.13 22.40 -5.07
CA PRO A 10 71.73 22.39 -6.48
C PRO A 10 72.01 21.03 -7.11
N PHE A 11 71.41 20.73 -8.27
CA PHE A 11 72.15 20.13 -9.38
C PHE A 11 71.36 20.25 -10.68
N ALA A 12 72.11 20.57 -11.73
CA ALA A 12 71.65 20.91 -13.05
C ALA A 12 71.42 19.69 -13.93
N GLY A 13 70.54 19.86 -14.93
CA GLY A 13 70.88 19.48 -16.30
C GLY A 13 70.24 18.21 -16.88
N PRO A 14 70.14 18.14 -18.22
CA PRO A 14 68.92 17.68 -18.91
C PRO A 14 69.15 16.42 -19.74
N PHE A 15 68.14 15.56 -19.91
CA PHE A 15 68.14 14.58 -21.00
C PHE A 15 66.76 14.43 -21.63
N ALA A 16 66.78 14.56 -22.94
CA ALA A 16 65.68 14.45 -23.87
C ALA A 16 65.29 12.98 -24.09
N GLY A 17 64.02 12.79 -24.44
CA GLY A 17 63.54 11.69 -25.27
C GLY A 17 63.33 10.36 -24.56
N VAL A 18 62.10 9.85 -24.65
CA VAL A 18 61.78 8.56 -25.30
C VAL A 18 60.26 8.40 -25.30
N LEU A 19 59.73 8.25 -26.51
CA LEU A 19 58.42 7.69 -26.82
C LEU A 19 58.20 6.38 -26.03
N GLY A 20 57.03 6.20 -25.42
CA GLY A 20 56.65 4.88 -24.91
C GLY A 20 55.30 4.89 -24.23
N TRP A 21 54.33 4.25 -24.85
CA TRP A 21 52.95 4.08 -24.41
C TRP A 21 52.82 3.60 -22.96
N LEU A 22 51.83 4.13 -22.22
CA LEU A 22 51.09 3.31 -21.26
C LEU A 22 49.66 3.85 -21.05
N THR A 23 48.72 3.00 -21.41
CA THR A 23 47.28 3.08 -21.23
C THR A 23 46.91 3.23 -19.76
N LEU A 24 46.13 4.26 -19.41
CA LEU A 24 45.40 4.30 -18.14
C LEU A 24 43.98 4.81 -18.39
N CYS A 25 43.10 3.90 -18.82
CA CYS A 25 41.66 4.11 -18.72
C CYS A 25 41.30 4.11 -17.23
N LEU A 26 41.12 5.28 -16.63
CA LEU A 26 40.43 5.43 -15.35
C LEU A 26 38.97 5.01 -15.56
N ALA A 27 38.68 3.75 -15.27
CA ALA A 27 37.32 3.27 -15.09
C ALA A 27 36.74 3.95 -13.84
N VAL A 28 35.96 5.01 -14.03
CA VAL A 28 35.11 5.58 -12.99
C VAL A 28 34.03 4.54 -12.68
N VAL A 29 34.30 3.70 -11.69
CA VAL A 29 33.30 2.81 -11.09
C VAL A 29 32.34 3.70 -10.32
N THR A 30 31.28 4.16 -10.97
CA THR A 30 30.13 4.69 -10.28
C THR A 30 29.49 3.52 -9.51
N PRO A 31 29.34 3.61 -8.18
CA PRO A 31 28.52 2.64 -7.48
C PRO A 31 27.10 2.81 -8.00
N PHE A 32 26.64 1.83 -8.77
CA PHE A 32 25.22 1.60 -8.99
C PHE A 32 24.61 1.40 -7.59
N THR A 33 24.08 2.47 -7.01
CA THR A 33 23.08 2.34 -5.95
C THR A 33 21.87 1.73 -6.64
N ALA A 34 21.80 0.40 -6.64
CA ALA A 34 20.56 -0.30 -6.87
C ALA A 34 19.58 0.27 -5.83
N GLY A 35 18.75 1.21 -6.26
CA GLY A 35 17.60 1.62 -5.48
C GLY A 35 16.86 0.35 -5.18
N ILE A 36 16.84 -0.04 -3.91
CA ILE A 36 15.99 -1.11 -3.42
C ILE A 36 14.59 -0.65 -3.82
N ALA A 37 14.07 -1.24 -4.90
CA ALA A 37 12.69 -1.09 -5.26
C ALA A 37 11.92 -1.70 -4.10
N HIS A 38 11.56 -0.86 -3.13
CA HIS A 38 10.48 -1.15 -2.22
C HIS A 38 9.29 -1.37 -3.14
N ALA A 39 9.01 -2.64 -3.44
CA ALA A 39 7.74 -3.01 -3.99
C ALA A 39 6.73 -2.56 -2.94
N ASP A 40 6.13 -1.39 -3.17
CA ASP A 40 5.06 -0.83 -2.36
C ASP A 40 4.09 -1.98 -2.11
N GLY A 41 3.99 -2.48 -0.87
CA GLY A 41 3.13 -3.63 -0.56
C GLY A 41 1.69 -3.40 -1.03
N TRP A 42 1.31 -2.12 -1.08
CA TRP A 42 0.10 -1.61 -1.72
C TRP A 42 -0.11 -2.10 -3.16
N GLN A 43 0.91 -2.15 -4.03
CA GLN A 43 0.77 -2.58 -5.43
C GLN A 43 0.21 -4.00 -5.55
N GLY A 44 0.60 -4.90 -4.66
CA GLY A 44 0.10 -6.28 -4.63
C GLY A 44 -1.34 -6.43 -4.11
N MET A 45 -1.84 -5.41 -3.41
CA MET A 45 -3.19 -5.38 -2.82
C MET A 45 -4.11 -4.35 -3.50
N LYS A 46 -3.59 -3.60 -4.45
CA LYS A 46 -4.29 -2.54 -5.18
C LYS A 46 -5.64 -3.00 -5.71
N GLY A 47 -6.70 -2.28 -5.35
CA GLY A 47 -8.07 -2.55 -5.77
C GLY A 47 -8.76 -3.68 -5.00
N LYS A 48 -8.23 -4.09 -3.85
CA LYS A 48 -8.82 -5.16 -3.02
C LYS A 48 -9.30 -4.62 -1.69
N ILE A 49 -10.38 -5.21 -1.19
CA ILE A 49 -10.82 -5.03 0.19
C ILE A 49 -10.53 -6.33 0.94
N VAL A 50 -9.78 -6.20 2.02
CA VAL A 50 -9.53 -7.30 2.95
C VAL A 50 -10.47 -7.14 4.13
N ILE A 51 -11.08 -8.24 4.51
CA ILE A 51 -12.12 -8.29 5.52
C ILE A 51 -11.59 -9.16 6.66
N SER A 52 -11.81 -8.77 7.91
CA SER A 52 -11.38 -9.53 9.09
C SER A 52 -12.43 -9.46 10.18
N ASP A 53 -12.41 -10.43 11.10
CA ASP A 53 -13.16 -10.37 12.36
C ASP A 53 -12.34 -9.75 13.51
N ALA A 54 -11.03 -9.57 13.32
CA ALA A 54 -10.15 -8.88 14.25
C ALA A 54 -9.87 -7.46 13.74
N GLU A 55 -9.69 -6.52 14.65
CA GLU A 55 -9.28 -5.18 14.29
C GLU A 55 -7.90 -5.19 13.65
N PHE A 56 -7.75 -4.40 12.60
CA PHE A 56 -6.43 -4.16 12.03
C PHE A 56 -5.65 -3.22 12.95
N GLY A 57 -4.39 -3.55 13.20
CA GLY A 57 -3.50 -2.69 13.97
C GLY A 57 -3.21 -1.38 13.24
N THR A 58 -2.80 -0.35 13.98
CA THR A 58 -2.31 0.92 13.44
C THR A 58 -0.80 1.05 13.67
N GLY A 59 -0.11 1.85 12.85
CA GLY A 59 1.30 2.18 13.10
C GLY A 59 2.30 1.12 12.62
N TYR A 60 2.01 0.41 11.53
CA TYR A 60 2.96 -0.50 10.90
C TYR A 60 4.26 0.20 10.51
N ALA A 61 5.40 -0.42 10.79
CA ALA A 61 6.71 0.19 10.49
C ALA A 61 7.03 0.23 8.99
N SER A 62 6.35 -0.58 8.18
CA SER A 62 6.45 -0.56 6.72
C SER A 62 5.21 -1.14 6.04
N ASP A 63 5.02 -0.79 4.77
CA ASP A 63 3.96 -1.34 3.92
C ASP A 63 3.99 -2.87 3.83
N ALA A 64 5.19 -3.46 3.81
CA ALA A 64 5.36 -4.91 3.75
C ALA A 64 4.85 -5.60 5.03
N GLN A 65 5.10 -4.99 6.20
CA GLN A 65 4.58 -5.50 7.48
C GLN A 65 3.05 -5.37 7.54
N MET A 66 2.52 -4.22 7.13
CA MET A 66 1.07 -4.01 7.04
C MET A 66 0.42 -5.07 6.16
N VAL A 67 0.89 -5.23 4.92
CA VAL A 67 0.29 -6.20 3.98
C VAL A 67 0.39 -7.62 4.51
N SER A 68 1.50 -7.98 5.15
CA SER A 68 1.66 -9.31 5.76
C SER A 68 0.69 -9.53 6.91
N ALA A 69 0.51 -8.53 7.80
CA ALA A 69 -0.44 -8.61 8.90
C ALA A 69 -1.88 -8.69 8.39
N VAL A 70 -2.25 -7.82 7.46
CA VAL A 70 -3.58 -7.77 6.85
C VAL A 70 -3.91 -9.08 6.13
N ARG A 71 -2.96 -9.66 5.39
CA ARG A 71 -3.15 -10.97 4.74
C ARG A 71 -3.34 -12.10 5.74
N LYS A 72 -2.64 -12.09 6.88
CA LYS A 72 -2.80 -13.08 7.95
C LYS A 72 -4.16 -12.96 8.63
N GLN A 73 -4.66 -11.74 8.78
CA GLN A 73 -5.97 -11.45 9.38
C GLN A 73 -7.13 -11.57 8.39
N ALA A 74 -6.86 -11.71 7.10
CA ALA A 74 -7.87 -11.81 6.06
C ALA A 74 -8.78 -13.03 6.26
N LYS A 75 -10.08 -12.76 6.39
CA LYS A 75 -11.12 -13.78 6.44
C LYS A 75 -12.11 -13.56 5.32
N THR A 76 -12.39 -14.65 4.61
CA THR A 76 -13.45 -14.71 3.60
C THR A 76 -14.79 -15.11 4.21
N VAL A 77 -14.79 -15.54 5.48
CA VAL A 77 -15.97 -15.99 6.22
C VAL A 77 -15.99 -15.33 7.58
N ILE A 78 -17.05 -14.60 7.90
CA ILE A 78 -17.26 -13.96 9.20
C ILE A 78 -18.38 -14.70 9.91
N LYS A 79 -18.11 -15.14 11.14
CA LYS A 79 -19.09 -15.78 12.01
C LYS A 79 -19.82 -14.70 12.79
N GLY A 80 -21.13 -14.80 12.86
CA GLY A 80 -21.97 -13.86 13.60
C GLY A 80 -22.71 -14.56 14.72
N ASP A 81 -22.87 -13.84 15.82
CA ASP A 81 -23.64 -14.29 16.96
C ASP A 81 -25.06 -13.76 16.84
N GLY A 82 -26.05 -14.66 16.80
CA GLY A 82 -27.47 -14.27 16.77
C GLY A 82 -27.94 -13.48 15.55
N GLY A 83 -27.17 -13.46 14.44
CA GLY A 83 -27.51 -12.67 13.25
C GLY A 83 -26.94 -11.24 13.26
N ALA A 84 -25.96 -10.97 14.12
CA ALA A 84 -25.10 -9.81 14.06
C ALA A 84 -23.67 -10.24 13.74
N TRP A 85 -23.02 -9.55 12.82
CA TRP A 85 -21.63 -9.74 12.45
C TRP A 85 -20.87 -8.43 12.62
N THR A 86 -19.72 -8.49 13.27
CA THR A 86 -18.79 -7.35 13.29
C THR A 86 -17.62 -7.69 12.38
N MET A 87 -17.29 -6.79 11.47
CA MET A 87 -16.14 -6.95 10.59
C MET A 87 -15.31 -5.68 10.52
N ASN A 88 -14.04 -5.88 10.22
CA ASN A 88 -13.07 -4.83 9.99
C ASN A 88 -12.65 -4.91 8.52
N LEU A 89 -12.54 -3.76 7.87
CA LEU A 89 -12.22 -3.64 6.46
C LEU A 89 -10.89 -2.89 6.31
N MET A 90 -9.99 -3.46 5.52
CA MET A 90 -8.81 -2.79 5.01
C MET A 90 -8.96 -2.63 3.50
N VAL A 91 -9.27 -1.42 3.07
CA VAL A 91 -9.59 -1.08 1.68
C VAL A 91 -8.33 -0.53 1.02
N PHE A 92 -7.78 -1.28 0.07
CA PHE A 92 -6.66 -0.84 -0.76
C PHE A 92 -7.21 -0.25 -2.05
N LEU A 93 -7.35 1.07 -2.09
CA LEU A 93 -7.87 1.78 -3.26
C LEU A 93 -6.90 1.62 -4.43
N LYS A 94 -7.44 1.43 -5.65
CA LYS A 94 -6.61 1.32 -6.87
C LYS A 94 -5.86 2.61 -7.23
N GLU A 95 -6.35 3.73 -6.75
CA GLU A 95 -5.82 5.07 -6.93
C GLU A 95 -6.21 5.90 -5.70
N PRO A 96 -5.58 7.07 -5.45
CA PRO A 96 -5.96 7.93 -4.33
C PRO A 96 -7.45 8.27 -4.37
N ALA A 97 -8.09 8.40 -3.20
CA ALA A 97 -9.52 8.69 -3.12
C ALA A 97 -9.92 9.95 -3.93
N GLY A 98 -9.05 10.97 -3.94
CA GLY A 98 -9.26 12.23 -4.65
C GLY A 98 -10.45 13.04 -4.12
N THR A 99 -10.86 12.79 -2.87
CA THR A 99 -12.00 13.40 -2.17
C THR A 99 -11.88 13.18 -0.66
N THR A 100 -12.80 13.77 0.08
CA THR A 100 -12.91 13.66 1.53
C THR A 100 -13.80 12.48 1.98
N SER A 101 -14.54 11.82 1.08
CA SER A 101 -15.38 10.67 1.43
C SER A 101 -15.56 9.65 0.29
N ILE A 102 -15.67 8.37 0.64
CA ILE A 102 -16.00 7.26 -0.27
C ILE A 102 -17.16 6.44 0.29
N ASN A 103 -17.87 5.74 -0.57
CA ASN A 103 -18.96 4.85 -0.19
C ASN A 103 -18.49 3.41 -0.18
N ILE A 104 -18.79 2.69 0.90
CA ILE A 104 -18.65 1.24 0.97
C ILE A 104 -20.04 0.65 0.76
N VAL A 105 -20.24 0.02 -0.39
CA VAL A 105 -21.53 -0.55 -0.81
C VAL A 105 -21.46 -2.07 -0.68
N TYR A 106 -22.53 -2.66 -0.13
CA TYR A 106 -22.66 -4.10 0.06
C TYR A 106 -23.71 -4.65 -0.91
N TYR A 107 -23.29 -5.56 -1.77
CA TYR A 107 -24.17 -6.27 -2.70
C TYR A 107 -24.32 -7.73 -2.27
N ASP A 108 -25.54 -8.23 -2.18
CA ASP A 108 -25.81 -9.66 -2.09
C ASP A 108 -25.61 -10.30 -3.46
N VAL A 109 -24.64 -11.21 -3.55
CA VAL A 109 -24.33 -11.97 -4.77
C VAL A 109 -24.78 -13.42 -4.68
N SER A 110 -25.48 -13.81 -3.61
CA SER A 110 -26.17 -15.11 -3.52
C SER A 110 -27.46 -15.13 -4.34
N VAL A 111 -28.08 -13.98 -4.56
CA VAL A 111 -29.30 -13.82 -5.40
C VAL A 111 -28.95 -13.22 -6.76
N LYS A 112 -29.79 -13.48 -7.78
CA LYS A 112 -29.65 -12.93 -9.13
C LYS A 112 -30.93 -12.21 -9.56
N PRO A 113 -30.86 -10.96 -10.05
CA PRO A 113 -29.67 -10.10 -10.13
C PRO A 113 -29.10 -9.75 -8.75
N ARG A 114 -27.82 -9.35 -8.68
CA ARG A 114 -27.21 -8.93 -7.40
C ARG A 114 -28.01 -7.75 -6.83
N ASP A 115 -28.24 -7.76 -5.52
CA ASP A 115 -29.06 -6.75 -4.86
C ASP A 115 -28.22 -5.87 -3.94
N GLN A 116 -28.48 -4.57 -3.91
CA GLN A 116 -27.77 -3.66 -3.01
C GLN A 116 -28.44 -3.72 -1.63
N VAL A 117 -27.74 -4.25 -0.65
CA VAL A 117 -28.31 -4.45 0.69
C VAL A 117 -28.14 -3.22 1.56
N ASN A 118 -26.92 -2.66 1.58
CA ASN A 118 -26.62 -1.50 2.40
C ASN A 118 -25.44 -0.71 1.83
N PHE A 119 -25.23 0.51 2.32
CA PHE A 119 -24.02 1.28 2.07
C PHE A 119 -23.63 2.09 3.32
N SER A 120 -22.36 2.44 3.41
CA SER A 120 -21.84 3.33 4.45
C SER A 120 -20.89 4.35 3.84
N GLU A 121 -20.96 5.59 4.29
CA GLU A 121 -20.02 6.63 3.89
C GLU A 121 -18.83 6.66 4.87
N VAL A 122 -17.62 6.65 4.31
CA VAL A 122 -16.37 6.66 5.07
C VAL A 122 -15.59 7.92 4.70
N THR A 123 -15.25 8.71 5.72
CA THR A 123 -14.39 9.89 5.55
C THR A 123 -12.95 9.43 5.30
N VAL A 124 -12.33 9.99 4.27
CA VAL A 124 -10.97 9.65 3.84
C VAL A 124 -10.22 10.92 3.46
N GLN A 125 -8.90 10.87 3.39
CA GLN A 125 -8.13 11.97 2.82
C GLN A 125 -7.99 11.81 1.31
N ALA A 126 -7.91 12.93 0.57
CA ALA A 126 -7.85 12.88 -0.90
C ALA A 126 -6.60 12.14 -1.44
N SER A 127 -5.48 12.19 -0.73
CA SER A 127 -4.24 11.48 -1.06
C SER A 127 -4.21 10.04 -0.54
N GLN A 128 -5.18 9.64 0.29
CA GLN A 128 -5.19 8.33 0.94
C GLN A 128 -5.45 7.21 -0.07
N ARG A 129 -4.63 6.16 0.04
CA ARG A 129 -4.72 4.95 -0.81
C ARG A 129 -5.16 3.70 -0.04
N ILE A 130 -5.01 3.73 1.28
CA ILE A 130 -5.37 2.64 2.18
C ILE A 130 -6.33 3.21 3.21
N VAL A 131 -7.52 2.65 3.28
CA VAL A 131 -8.58 3.08 4.18
C VAL A 131 -8.87 1.94 5.14
N GLN A 132 -8.74 2.22 6.43
CA GLN A 132 -9.04 1.28 7.49
C GLN A 132 -10.40 1.64 8.08
N VAL A 133 -11.31 0.66 8.10
CA VAL A 133 -12.64 0.80 8.68
C VAL A 133 -12.80 -0.31 9.70
N ASN A 134 -12.65 0.01 10.98
CA ASN A 134 -12.82 -0.96 12.06
C ASN A 134 -14.25 -0.89 12.60
N GLY A 135 -14.75 -2.02 13.13
CA GLY A 135 -16.02 -2.08 13.86
C GLY A 135 -17.26 -1.92 12.98
N VAL A 136 -17.23 -2.38 11.73
CA VAL A 136 -18.43 -2.41 10.88
C VAL A 136 -19.38 -3.47 11.43
N ALA A 137 -20.37 -3.02 12.19
CA ALA A 137 -21.47 -3.86 12.67
C ALA A 137 -22.53 -3.97 11.57
N ILE A 138 -22.78 -5.19 11.11
CA ILE A 138 -23.89 -5.53 10.22
C ILE A 138 -24.82 -6.53 10.90
N SER A 139 -26.10 -6.49 10.57
CA SER A 139 -27.10 -7.36 11.18
C SER A 139 -28.19 -7.72 10.19
N LYS A 140 -29.05 -8.67 10.59
CA LYS A 140 -30.25 -9.02 9.82
C LYS A 140 -31.21 -7.85 9.62
N ASP A 141 -31.30 -6.95 10.60
CA ASP A 141 -32.15 -5.76 10.51
C ASP A 141 -31.67 -4.77 9.44
N LEU A 142 -30.38 -4.84 9.08
CA LEU A 142 -29.78 -4.10 7.97
C LEU A 142 -29.89 -4.83 6.62
N GLY A 143 -30.66 -5.92 6.55
CA GLY A 143 -30.90 -6.71 5.34
C GLY A 143 -29.89 -7.82 5.08
N PHE A 144 -28.93 -8.06 5.97
CA PHE A 144 -27.94 -9.13 5.80
C PHE A 144 -28.49 -10.50 6.23
N VAL A 145 -28.12 -11.55 5.50
CA VAL A 145 -28.64 -12.90 5.67
C VAL A 145 -27.51 -13.87 5.95
N LYS A 146 -27.71 -14.71 6.98
CA LYS A 146 -26.79 -15.79 7.32
C LYS A 146 -26.69 -16.79 6.18
N GLY A 147 -25.47 -17.19 5.83
CA GLY A 147 -25.17 -18.11 4.73
C GLY A 147 -25.02 -17.43 3.37
N HIS A 148 -25.36 -16.14 3.26
CA HIS A 148 -25.24 -15.41 2.00
C HIS A 148 -23.82 -14.89 1.78
N LYS A 149 -23.54 -14.61 0.51
CA LYS A 149 -22.27 -14.09 0.02
C LYS A 149 -22.46 -12.65 -0.42
N TYR A 150 -21.61 -11.78 0.10
CA TYR A 150 -21.66 -10.35 -0.14
C TYR A 150 -20.41 -9.89 -0.87
N GLU A 151 -20.62 -9.11 -1.93
CA GLU A 151 -19.58 -8.33 -2.58
C GLU A 151 -19.55 -6.93 -1.95
N VAL A 152 -18.40 -6.55 -1.41
CA VAL A 152 -18.16 -5.24 -0.81
C VAL A 152 -17.41 -4.40 -1.83
N LEU A 153 -17.94 -3.24 -2.20
CA LEU A 153 -17.34 -2.32 -3.16
C LEU A 153 -17.03 -1.00 -2.48
N ALA A 154 -15.79 -0.53 -2.64
CA ALA A 154 -15.43 0.85 -2.29
C ALA A 154 -15.58 1.71 -3.54
N THR A 155 -16.53 2.63 -3.53
CA THR A 155 -16.96 3.38 -4.70
C THR A 155 -17.05 4.86 -4.42
N ARG A 156 -17.12 5.65 -5.49
CA ARG A 156 -17.47 7.07 -5.46
C ARG A 156 -18.34 7.39 -6.66
N LEU A 157 -19.30 8.28 -6.47
CA LEU A 157 -20.05 8.87 -7.57
C LEU A 157 -19.24 10.02 -8.17
N ILE A 158 -18.87 9.90 -9.44
CA ILE A 158 -18.20 10.97 -10.20
C ILE A 158 -19.02 11.22 -11.45
N GLY A 159 -19.68 12.38 -11.54
CA GLY A 159 -20.51 12.75 -12.69
C GLY A 159 -21.64 11.76 -12.99
N GLY A 160 -22.28 11.23 -11.94
CA GLY A 160 -23.37 10.24 -12.07
C GLY A 160 -22.91 8.81 -12.41
N LYS A 161 -21.60 8.56 -12.50
CA LYS A 161 -21.03 7.23 -12.71
C LYS A 161 -20.39 6.70 -11.43
N GLU A 162 -20.66 5.44 -11.12
CA GLU A 162 -20.03 4.74 -10.01
C GLU A 162 -18.60 4.33 -10.39
N LYS A 163 -17.63 4.95 -9.73
CA LYS A 163 -16.21 4.62 -9.87
C LYS A 163 -15.82 3.66 -8.75
N VAL A 164 -15.57 2.40 -9.10
CA VAL A 164 -15.13 1.36 -8.15
C VAL A 164 -13.63 1.46 -7.93
N TYR A 165 -13.19 1.72 -6.69
CA TYR A 165 -11.79 1.78 -6.31
C TYR A 165 -11.24 0.45 -5.85
N ALA A 166 -12.04 -0.33 -5.13
CA ALA A 166 -11.65 -1.63 -4.60
C ALA A 166 -12.86 -2.54 -4.46
N LYS A 167 -12.60 -3.84 -4.47
CA LYS A 167 -13.62 -4.88 -4.27
C LYS A 167 -13.14 -5.96 -3.30
N GLY A 168 -14.05 -6.48 -2.51
CA GLY A 168 -13.86 -7.63 -1.63
C GLY A 168 -15.09 -8.49 -1.62
N VAL A 169 -14.95 -9.70 -1.10
CA VAL A 169 -16.04 -10.67 -1.04
C VAL A 169 -15.98 -11.38 0.31
N VAL A 170 -17.13 -11.48 0.97
CA VAL A 170 -17.29 -12.16 2.25
C VAL A 170 -18.52 -13.03 2.26
N THR A 171 -18.45 -14.15 2.97
CA THR A 171 -19.61 -14.97 3.30
C THR A 171 -19.93 -14.81 4.79
N LEU A 172 -21.19 -14.55 5.09
CA LEU A 172 -21.66 -14.48 6.48
C LEU A 172 -22.08 -15.86 6.93
N LYS A 173 -21.57 -16.30 8.08
CA LYS A 173 -21.90 -17.60 8.67
C LYS A 173 -22.41 -17.49 10.10
#